data_AF-A0A965LB68-F1
#
_entry.id   AF-A0A965LB68-F1
#
_cell.length_a   1.000
_cell.length_b   1.000
_cell.length_c   1.000
_cell.angle_alpha   90.00
_cell.angle_beta   90.00
_cell.angle_gamma   90.00
#
_symmetry.space_group_name_H-M   'P 1'
#
loop_
_entity.id
_entity.type
_entity.pdbx_description
1 polymer ?
#
loop_
_entity_poly.entity_id
_entity_poly.type
_entity_poly.pdbx_seq_one_letter_code
_entity_poly.pdbx_strand_id
1 'polypeptide(L)'
;MASRRGSKDPCGFFRGRSPLELEDGGDQGRRYARYVNVPGLIAVVVSSKLATLYELQTIYGLQDAYDLLEIIRVDGHNARVSNADDN
;
A
#
# COMPACT_ATOMS: atom_id res chain seq x y z
N MET A 1 5.50 -25.94 -36.97
CA MET A 1 5.52 -24.48 -36.73
C MET A 1 5.50 -24.23 -35.24
N ALA A 2 6.62 -23.81 -34.65
CA ALA A 2 6.70 -23.55 -33.22
C ALA A 2 6.16 -22.14 -32.91
N SER A 3 5.02 -22.08 -32.21
CA SER A 3 4.46 -20.85 -31.68
C SER A 3 5.38 -20.31 -30.57
N ARG A 4 6.04 -19.18 -30.83
CA ARG A 4 6.81 -18.44 -29.83
C ARG A 4 5.81 -17.88 -28.81
N ARG A 5 5.72 -18.51 -27.64
CA ARG A 5 5.18 -17.85 -26.44
C ARG A 5 6.08 -16.66 -26.15
N GLY A 6 5.63 -15.45 -26.49
CA GLY A 6 6.31 -14.23 -26.10
C GLY A 6 6.36 -14.16 -24.58
N SER A 7 7.55 -14.33 -24.02
CA SER A 7 7.82 -13.99 -22.62
C SER A 7 7.46 -12.53 -22.44
N LYS A 8 6.39 -12.23 -21.71
CA LYS A 8 6.07 -10.87 -21.24
C LYS A 8 7.03 -10.56 -20.09
N ASP A 9 8.31 -10.50 -20.40
CA ASP A 9 9.26 -9.92 -19.46
C ASP A 9 8.94 -8.43 -19.36
N PRO A 10 8.74 -7.90 -18.14
CA PRO A 10 8.54 -6.47 -17.95
C PRO A 10 9.69 -5.69 -18.61
N CYS A 11 9.36 -4.61 -19.35
CA CYS A 11 10.39 -3.73 -19.91
C CYS A 11 11.24 -3.11 -18.79
N GLY A 12 12.49 -2.74 -19.09
CA GLY A 12 13.58 -2.53 -18.12
C GLY A 12 13.23 -1.76 -16.83
N PHE A 13 12.37 -0.72 -16.90
CA PHE A 13 11.91 0.03 -15.72
C PHE A 13 11.27 -0.85 -14.63
N PHE A 14 10.55 -1.90 -15.03
CA PHE A 14 9.84 -2.80 -14.12
C PHE A 14 10.68 -4.00 -13.66
N ARG A 15 11.94 -4.11 -14.11
CA ARG A 15 12.80 -5.26 -13.78
C ARG A 15 13.09 -5.40 -12.29
N GLY A 16 13.08 -4.30 -11.55
CA GLY A 16 13.22 -4.27 -10.08
C GLY A 16 11.90 -4.24 -9.33
N ARG A 17 10.76 -4.26 -10.02
CA ARG A 17 9.43 -4.23 -9.40
C ARG A 17 8.79 -5.60 -9.47
N SER A 18 8.30 -6.08 -8.33
CA SER A 18 7.52 -7.30 -8.26
C SER A 18 6.17 -7.08 -8.94
N PRO A 19 5.65 -8.07 -9.69
CA PRO A 19 4.29 -8.05 -10.20
C PRO A 19 3.28 -7.80 -9.07
N LEU A 20 2.22 -7.05 -9.35
CA LEU A 20 1.15 -6.86 -8.38
C LEU A 20 0.31 -8.14 -8.33
N GLU A 21 0.28 -8.79 -7.17
CA GLU A 21 -0.62 -9.90 -6.88
C GLU A 21 -2.00 -9.34 -6.55
N LEU A 22 -2.70 -8.87 -7.58
CA LEU A 22 -4.10 -8.48 -7.48
C LEU A 22 -4.93 -9.69 -7.86
N GLU A 23 -5.63 -10.28 -6.89
CA GLU A 23 -6.59 -11.34 -7.17
C GLU A 23 -7.77 -10.73 -7.94
N ASP A 24 -8.03 -11.22 -9.15
CA ASP A 24 -9.25 -10.88 -9.89
C ASP A 24 -10.43 -11.46 -9.09
N GLY A 25 -11.34 -10.59 -8.64
CA GLY A 25 -12.34 -10.85 -7.58
C GLY A 25 -13.31 -12.00 -7.82
N GLY A 26 -12.83 -13.24 -7.73
CA GLY A 26 -13.61 -14.47 -7.70
C GLY A 26 -13.73 -14.97 -6.26
N ASP A 27 -14.83 -14.61 -5.60
CA ASP A 27 -15.50 -15.29 -4.47
C ASP A 27 -14.67 -16.18 -3.52
N GLN A 28 -13.46 -15.77 -3.14
CA GLN A 28 -12.70 -16.38 -2.06
C GLN A 28 -12.22 -15.26 -1.14
N GLY A 29 -12.72 -15.29 0.10
CA GLY A 29 -12.39 -14.43 1.24
C GLY A 29 -11.64 -13.14 0.96
N ARG A 30 -12.33 -11.99 1.09
CA ARG A 30 -11.78 -10.62 0.98
C ARG A 30 -10.40 -10.48 1.62
N ARG A 31 -9.35 -10.73 0.84
CA ARG A 31 -7.96 -10.52 1.25
C ARG A 31 -7.51 -9.20 0.65
N TYR A 32 -7.12 -8.26 1.49
CA TYR A 32 -6.57 -7.01 1.02
C TYR A 32 -5.24 -7.24 0.30
N ALA A 33 -5.11 -6.67 -0.90
CA ALA A 33 -3.86 -6.70 -1.65
C ALA A 33 -2.74 -5.99 -0.88
N ARG A 34 -1.51 -6.49 -1.02
CA ARG A 34 -0.34 -5.93 -0.34
C ARG A 34 0.43 -4.98 -1.24
N TYR A 35 1.00 -3.96 -0.63
CA TYR A 35 2.00 -3.11 -1.29
C TYR A 35 3.33 -3.88 -1.41
N VAL A 36 3.63 -4.41 -2.60
CA VAL A 36 4.84 -5.22 -2.84
C VAL A 36 6.05 -4.40 -3.28
N ASN A 37 5.84 -3.19 -3.78
CA ASN A 37 6.89 -2.34 -4.38
C ASN A 37 7.25 -1.11 -3.54
N VAL A 38 6.59 -0.90 -2.41
CA VAL A 38 6.83 0.25 -1.51
C VAL A 38 6.88 -0.23 -0.06
N PRO A 39 7.73 0.36 0.79
CA PRO A 39 7.76 0.06 2.23
C PRO A 39 6.39 0.31 2.88
N GLY A 40 6.00 -0.57 3.82
CA GLY A 40 4.67 -0.50 4.45
C GLY A 40 4.39 0.82 5.17
N LEU A 41 5.40 1.41 5.83
CA LEU A 41 5.28 2.72 6.49
C LEU A 41 4.86 3.81 5.49
N ILE A 42 5.60 3.94 4.38
CA ILE A 42 5.33 4.91 3.33
C ILE A 42 3.95 4.65 2.71
N ALA A 43 3.64 3.38 2.43
CA ALA A 43 2.37 3.00 1.82
C ALA A 43 1.16 3.40 2.68
N VAL A 44 1.24 3.14 4.00
CA VAL A 44 0.16 3.46 4.94
C VAL A 44 -0.03 4.97 5.05
N VAL A 45 1.05 5.73 5.23
CA VAL A 45 0.99 7.20 5.37
C VAL A 45 0.48 7.89 4.09
N VAL A 46 0.92 7.44 2.92
CA VAL A 46 0.45 8.00 1.65
C VAL A 46 -1.00 7.58 1.37
N SER A 47 -1.36 6.33 1.68
CA SER A 47 -2.73 5.84 1.49
C SER A 47 -3.73 6.50 2.42
N SER A 48 -3.32 6.93 3.62
CA SER A 48 -4.17 7.70 4.55
C SER A 48 -4.27 9.19 4.18
N LYS A 49 -3.51 9.64 3.17
CA LYS A 49 -3.45 11.03 2.69
C LYS A 49 -2.94 12.03 3.74
N LEU A 50 -2.20 11.58 4.76
CA LEU A 50 -1.57 12.48 5.73
C LEU A 50 -0.28 13.12 5.20
N ALA A 51 0.39 12.46 4.25
CA ALA A 51 1.51 13.05 3.52
C ALA A 51 1.59 12.47 2.11
N THR A 52 2.23 13.20 1.20
CA THR A 52 2.58 12.77 -0.14
C THR A 52 3.95 12.09 -0.17
N LEU A 53 4.22 11.32 -1.24
CA LEU A 53 5.56 10.74 -1.45
C LEU A 53 6.65 11.82 -1.53
N TYR A 54 6.33 12.98 -2.11
CA TYR A 54 7.28 14.08 -2.23
C TYR A 54 7.66 14.66 -0.87
N GLU A 55 6.67 14.90 -0.01
CA GLU A 55 6.90 15.42 1.35
C GLU A 55 7.74 14.45 2.19
N LEU A 56 7.45 13.14 2.11
CA LEU A 56 8.23 12.11 2.82
C LEU A 56 9.68 11.96 2.30
N GLN A 57 9.96 12.39 1.08
CA GLN A 57 11.29 12.31 0.49
C GLN A 57 12.13 13.58 0.71
N THR A 58 11.49 14.72 0.96
CA THR A 58 12.17 16.03 0.90
C THR A 58 11.98 16.89 2.15
N ILE A 59 10.84 16.76 2.85
CA ILE A 59 10.47 17.63 3.97
C ILE A 59 10.52 16.84 5.28
N TYR A 60 9.85 15.69 5.32
CA TYR A 60 9.68 14.89 6.53
C TYR A 60 10.82 13.91 6.73
N GLY A 61 11.27 13.81 7.98
CA GLY A 61 12.21 12.81 8.42
C GLY A 61 11.53 11.47 8.71
N LEU A 62 12.35 10.47 9.08
CA LEU A 62 11.86 9.17 9.49
C LEU A 62 10.96 9.25 10.74
N GLN A 63 11.31 10.13 11.68
CA GLN A 63 10.53 10.33 12.91
C GLN A 63 9.12 10.84 12.60
N ASP A 64 8.98 11.88 11.78
CA ASP A 64 7.68 12.41 11.37
C ASP A 64 6.80 11.33 10.71
N ALA A 65 7.41 10.45 9.90
CA ALA A 65 6.67 9.33 9.28
C ALA A 65 6.12 8.34 10.34
N TYR A 66 6.84 8.11 11.44
CA TYR A 66 6.33 7.29 12.55
C TYR A 66 5.27 8.01 13.37
N ASP A 67 5.39 9.33 13.56
CA ASP A 67 4.37 10.13 14.24
C ASP A 67 3.05 10.09 13.44
N LEU A 68 3.12 10.22 12.11
CA LEU A 68 1.97 10.06 11.22
C LEU A 68 1.39 8.64 11.28
N LEU A 69 2.22 7.60 11.42
CA LEU A 69 1.74 6.22 11.59
C LEU A 69 0.97 6.07 12.91
N GLU A 70 1.42 6.71 13.99
CA GLU A 70 0.74 6.69 15.28
C GLU A 70 -0.64 7.36 15.17
N ILE A 71 -0.72 8.53 14.54
CA ILE A 71 -2.00 9.23 14.29
C ILE A 71 -2.99 8.30 13.56
N ILE A 72 -2.55 7.65 12.48
CA ILE A 72 -3.41 6.71 11.72
C ILE A 72 -3.93 5.57 12.59
N ARG A 73 -3.09 5.04 13.50
CA ARG A 73 -3.49 3.95 14.40
C ARG A 73 -4.52 4.43 15.43
N VAL A 74 -4.32 5.63 15.98
CA VAL A 74 -5.26 6.24 16.93
C VAL A 74 -6.60 6.52 16.26
N ASP A 75 -6.59 7.12 15.07
CA ASP A 75 -7.81 7.41 14.31
C ASP A 75 -8.58 6.12 13.97
N GLY A 76 -7.87 5.07 13.55
CA GLY A 76 -8.47 3.77 13.28
C GLY A 76 -9.05 3.10 14.53
N HIS A 77 -8.46 3.32 15.71
CA HIS A 77 -9.02 2.87 16.98
C HIS A 77 -10.29 3.64 17.34
N ASN A 78 -10.23 4.97 17.29
CA ASN A 78 -11.36 5.85 17.60
C ASN A 78 -12.57 5.55 16.71
N ALA A 79 -12.35 5.41 15.40
CA ALA A 79 -13.41 5.06 14.47
C ALA A 79 -14.09 3.72 14.81
N ARG A 80 -13.33 2.73 15.29
CA ARG A 80 -13.90 1.44 15.73
C ARG A 80 -14.69 1.55 17.01
N VAL A 81 -14.24 2.37 17.97
CA VAL A 81 -14.94 2.59 19.24
C VAL A 81 -16.24 3.33 18.99
N SER A 82 -16.21 4.44 18.22
CA SER A 82 -17.43 5.19 17.88
C SER A 82 -18.47 4.34 17.16
N ASN A 83 -18.06 3.50 16.21
CA ASN A 83 -18.99 2.59 15.51
C ASN A 83 -19.57 1.48 16.42
N ALA A 84 -18.91 1.17 17.54
CA ALA A 84 -19.40 0.19 18.51
C ALA A 84 -20.39 0.82 19.50
N ASP A 85 -20.22 2.10 19.83
CA ASP A 85 -21.13 2.83 20.71
C ASP A 85 -22.45 3.18 20.01
N ASP A 86 -22.44 3.32 18.68
CA ASP A 86 -23.62 3.62 17.86
C ASP A 86 -24.56 2.42 17.59
N ASN A 87 -24.21 1.19 18.03
CA ASN A 87 -24.97 -0.04 17.75
C ASN A 87 -25.41 -0.79 19.01
#